data_AF-A0A838EIG9-F1
#
_entry.id   AF-A0A838EIG9-F1
#
_cell.length_a   1.000
_cell.length_b   1.000
_cell.length_c   1.000
_cell.angle_alpha   90.00
_cell.angle_beta   90.00
_cell.angle_gamma   90.00
#
_symmetry.space_group_name_H-M   'P 1'
#
loop_
_entity.id
_entity.type
_entity.pdbx_description
1 polymer ?
#
loop_
_entity_poly.entity_id
_entity_poly.type
_entity_poly.pdbx_seq_one_letter_code
_entity_poly.pdbx_strand_id
1 'polypeptide(L)'
;MNCEELAQLLPDLVDGTLPADIRAQAEAALPGCPDCQRDLEISRQIRGILITLQSEQPNLRVPAGFEARLLARVRTQQASLDILDLTSQAFAAWLVELINLIGGLLSVSSTTLSSAPQASDA
;
A
#
# COMPACT_ATOMS: atom_id res chain seq x y z
N MET A 1 -0.19 -25.06 -8.83
CA MET A 1 -1.08 -24.33 -7.93
C MET A 1 -1.44 -23.01 -8.57
N ASN A 2 -2.71 -22.62 -8.54
CA ASN A 2 -3.11 -21.27 -8.97
C ASN A 2 -2.95 -20.26 -7.81
N CYS A 3 -3.02 -18.94 -8.10
CA CYS A 3 -2.87 -17.91 -7.05
C CYS A 3 -4.00 -18.01 -6.00
N GLU A 4 -5.19 -18.46 -6.36
CA GLU A 4 -6.36 -18.47 -5.47
C GLU A 4 -6.28 -19.60 -4.44
N GLU A 5 -5.84 -20.79 -4.86
CA GLU A 5 -5.44 -21.91 -3.99
C GLU A 5 -4.26 -21.51 -3.10
N LEU A 6 -3.26 -20.80 -3.65
CA LEU A 6 -2.12 -20.32 -2.87
C LEU A 6 -2.55 -19.37 -1.77
N ALA A 7 -3.43 -18.40 -2.09
CA ALA A 7 -3.96 -17.44 -1.13
C ALA A 7 -4.71 -18.11 0.04
N GLN A 8 -5.42 -19.22 -0.21
CA GLN A 8 -6.13 -19.97 0.82
C GLN A 8 -5.19 -20.73 1.76
N LEU A 9 -4.02 -21.16 1.26
CA LEU A 9 -3.04 -21.91 2.03
C LEU A 9 -2.05 -21.02 2.81
N LEU A 10 -2.02 -19.71 2.57
CA LEU A 10 -1.11 -18.78 3.25
C LEU A 10 -1.21 -18.80 4.79
N PRO A 11 -2.41 -18.81 5.42
CA PRO A 11 -2.51 -18.86 6.88
C PRO A 11 -1.86 -20.12 7.47
N ASP A 12 -2.18 -21.29 6.91
CA ASP A 12 -1.62 -22.58 7.34
C ASP A 12 -0.11 -22.68 7.05
N LEU A 13 0.36 -22.04 5.98
CA LEU A 13 1.78 -21.92 5.63
C LEU A 13 2.55 -21.10 6.67
N VAL A 14 1.93 -20.02 7.17
CA VAL A 14 2.49 -19.12 8.19
C VAL A 14 2.48 -19.77 9.58
N ASP A 15 1.43 -20.54 9.88
CA ASP A 15 1.32 -21.30 11.12
C ASP A 15 2.18 -22.56 11.16
N GLY A 16 2.64 -23.03 9.98
CA GLY A 16 3.45 -24.24 9.86
C GLY A 16 2.65 -25.52 10.04
N THR A 17 1.33 -25.46 9.82
CA THR A 17 0.39 -26.58 9.96
C THR A 17 0.23 -27.38 8.65
N LEU A 18 0.75 -26.86 7.54
CA LEU A 18 0.68 -27.55 6.25
C LEU A 18 1.51 -28.85 6.21
N PRO A 19 0.98 -29.90 5.55
CA PRO A 19 1.76 -31.08 5.17
C PRO A 19 2.99 -30.71 4.33
N ALA A 20 4.11 -31.44 4.51
CA ALA A 20 5.40 -31.08 3.91
C ALA A 20 5.39 -31.05 2.37
N ASP A 21 4.58 -31.92 1.75
CA ASP A 21 4.35 -32.02 0.32
C ASP A 21 3.56 -30.82 -0.23
N ILE A 22 2.55 -30.35 0.50
CA ILE A 22 1.76 -29.17 0.14
C ILE A 22 2.55 -27.90 0.37
N ARG A 23 3.33 -27.84 1.46
CA ARG A 23 4.23 -26.72 1.77
C ARG A 23 5.24 -26.49 0.64
N ALA A 24 5.92 -27.54 0.18
CA ALA A 24 6.89 -27.43 -0.89
C ALA A 24 6.27 -26.94 -2.21
N GLN A 25 5.04 -27.37 -2.51
CA GLN A 25 4.30 -26.90 -3.68
C GLN A 25 3.89 -25.43 -3.57
N ALA A 26 3.43 -25.00 -2.39
CA ALA A 26 3.10 -23.60 -2.13
C ALA A 26 4.33 -22.69 -2.22
N GLU A 27 5.46 -23.12 -1.62
CA GLU A 27 6.73 -22.40 -1.67
C GLU A 27 7.26 -22.27 -3.10
N ALA A 28 7.14 -23.32 -3.92
CA ALA A 28 7.51 -23.28 -5.33
C ALA A 28 6.61 -22.35 -6.18
N ALA A 29 5.36 -22.13 -5.76
CA ALA A 29 4.40 -21.28 -6.47
C ALA A 29 4.53 -19.78 -6.09
N LEU A 30 5.08 -19.45 -4.92
CA LEU A 30 5.23 -18.07 -4.44
C LEU A 30 5.95 -17.12 -5.42
N PRO A 31 7.06 -17.49 -6.08
CA PRO A 31 7.75 -16.62 -7.04
C PRO A 31 6.85 -16.17 -8.21
N GLY A 32 5.83 -16.96 -8.55
CA GLY A 32 4.93 -16.68 -9.67
C GLY A 32 3.77 -15.73 -9.34
N CYS A 33 3.58 -15.32 -8.08
CA CYS A 33 2.46 -14.49 -7.66
C CYS A 33 2.91 -13.40 -6.66
N PRO A 34 3.20 -12.17 -7.12
CA PRO A 34 3.72 -11.10 -6.26
C PRO A 34 2.72 -10.67 -5.17
N ASP A 35 1.42 -10.77 -5.44
CA ASP A 35 0.38 -10.45 -4.45
C ASP A 35 0.36 -11.48 -3.32
N CYS A 36 0.51 -12.77 -3.63
CA CYS A 36 0.63 -13.81 -2.62
C CYS A 36 1.90 -13.67 -1.76
N GLN A 37 3.01 -13.17 -2.33
CA GLN A 37 4.20 -12.86 -1.54
C GLN A 37 3.95 -11.72 -0.56
N ARG A 38 3.26 -10.66 -1.00
CA ARG A 38 2.89 -9.53 -0.15
C ARG A 38 1.97 -9.98 0.98
N ASP A 39 0.96 -10.78 0.67
CA ASP A 39 0.03 -11.34 1.64
C ASP A 39 0.71 -12.26 2.66
N LEU A 40 1.67 -13.08 2.21
CA LEU A 40 2.45 -13.96 3.08
C LEU A 40 3.26 -13.14 4.08
N GLU A 41 3.89 -12.06 3.62
CA GLU A 41 4.70 -11.19 4.48
C GLU A 41 3.84 -10.46 5.53
N ILE A 42 2.68 -9.94 5.12
CA ILE A 42 1.70 -9.33 6.05
C ILE A 42 1.28 -10.35 7.11
N SER A 43 0.99 -11.58 6.71
CA SER A 43 0.56 -12.65 7.61
C SER A 43 1.67 -13.01 8.62
N ARG A 44 2.94 -13.08 8.18
CA ARG A 44 4.09 -13.30 9.07
C ARG A 44 4.27 -12.19 10.10
N GLN A 45 4.08 -10.93 9.69
CA GLN A 45 4.15 -9.79 10.60
C GLN A 45 3.06 -9.85 11.66
N ILE A 46 1.82 -10.16 11.27
CA ILE A 46 0.70 -10.32 12.20
C ILE A 46 0.98 -11.45 13.20
N ARG A 47 1.47 -12.61 12.73
CA ARG A 47 1.84 -13.72 13.60
C ARG A 47 2.95 -13.35 14.58
N GLY A 48 3.96 -12.60 14.13
CA GLY A 48 5.00 -12.07 15.00
C GLY A 48 4.44 -11.18 16.12
N ILE A 49 3.52 -10.27 15.78
CA ILE A 49 2.83 -9.41 16.76
C ILE A 49 2.03 -10.26 17.75
N LEU A 50 1.29 -11.27 17.27
CA LEU A 50 0.48 -12.15 18.13
C LEU A 50 1.34 -12.97 19.10
N ILE A 51 2.49 -13.48 18.65
CA ILE A 51 3.45 -14.20 19.50
C ILE A 51 4.01 -13.27 20.57
N THR A 52 4.43 -12.05 20.20
CA THR A 52 4.92 -11.06 21.16
C THR A 52 3.85 -10.71 22.20
N LEU A 53 2.62 -10.44 21.76
CA LEU A 53 1.50 -10.14 22.67
C LEU A 53 1.19 -11.31 23.61
N GLN A 54 1.20 -12.56 23.12
CA GLN A 54 1.02 -13.73 23.98
C GLN A 54 2.16 -13.89 24.99
N SER A 55 3.39 -13.54 24.61
CA SER A 55 4.55 -13.60 25.50
C SER A 55 4.48 -12.54 26.62
N GLU A 56 3.99 -11.34 26.30
CA GLU A 56 3.82 -10.24 27.26
C GLU A 56 2.56 -10.42 28.12
N GLN A 57 1.53 -11.08 27.59
CA GLN A 57 0.25 -11.31 28.24
C GLN A 57 -0.12 -12.80 28.18
N PRO A 58 0.44 -13.65 29.06
CA PRO A 58 0.22 -15.10 29.03
C PRO A 58 -1.23 -15.51 29.32
N ASN A 59 -2.04 -14.61 29.89
CA ASN A 59 -3.47 -14.83 30.11
C ASN A 59 -4.36 -14.45 28.91
N LEU A 60 -3.77 -13.84 27.87
CA LEU A 60 -4.49 -13.45 26.66
C LEU A 60 -4.78 -14.69 25.82
N ARG A 61 -6.02 -15.20 25.91
CA ARG A 61 -6.49 -16.28 25.05
C ARG A 61 -7.01 -15.71 23.74
N VAL A 62 -6.23 -15.89 22.68
CA VAL A 62 -6.65 -15.58 21.31
C VAL A 62 -7.69 -16.63 20.86
N PRO A 63 -8.92 -16.22 20.51
CA PRO A 63 -9.95 -17.16 20.04
C PRO A 63 -9.54 -17.84 18.73
N ALA A 64 -9.96 -19.09 18.52
CA ALA A 64 -9.75 -19.78 17.25
C ALA A 64 -10.25 -18.93 16.06
N GLY A 65 -9.46 -18.89 14.97
CA GLY A 65 -9.77 -18.10 13.78
C GLY A 65 -9.76 -16.57 13.98
N PHE A 66 -9.16 -16.06 15.07
CA PHE A 66 -8.97 -14.62 15.25
C PHE A 66 -8.03 -14.03 14.19
N GLU A 67 -6.95 -14.73 13.86
CA GLU A 67 -5.98 -14.29 12.85
C GLU A 67 -6.63 -14.14 11.46
N ALA A 68 -7.40 -15.14 11.02
CA ALA A 68 -8.16 -15.05 9.76
C ALA A 68 -9.14 -13.86 9.74
N ARG A 69 -9.82 -13.60 10.86
CA ARG A 69 -10.72 -12.43 11.00
C ARG A 69 -9.97 -11.11 10.99
N LEU A 70 -8.80 -11.06 11.63
CA LEU A 70 -7.94 -9.89 11.67
C LEU A 70 -7.38 -9.59 10.27
N LEU A 71 -6.86 -10.59 9.57
CA LEU A 71 -6.40 -10.50 8.19
C LEU A 71 -7.51 -10.00 7.25
N ALA A 72 -8.71 -10.57 7.33
CA ALA A 72 -9.85 -10.11 6.54
C ALA A 72 -10.19 -8.64 6.83
N ARG A 73 -10.11 -8.21 8.10
CA ARG A 73 -10.38 -6.83 8.49
C ARG A 73 -9.31 -5.86 8.01
N VAL A 74 -8.02 -6.23 8.12
CA VAL A 74 -6.89 -5.43 7.64
C VAL A 74 -6.99 -5.19 6.14
N ARG A 75 -7.27 -6.23 5.35
CA ARG A 75 -7.48 -6.10 3.88
C ARG A 75 -8.61 -5.13 3.54
N THR A 76 -9.72 -5.19 4.27
CA THR A 76 -10.86 -4.28 4.06
C THR A 76 -10.51 -2.83 4.38
N GLN A 77 -9.68 -2.60 5.40
CA GLN A 77 -9.24 -1.25 5.78
C GLN A 77 -8.19 -0.69 4.80
N GLN A 78 -7.24 -1.51 4.35
CA GLN A 78 -6.27 -1.12 3.33
C GLN A 78 -6.96 -0.67 2.04
N ALA A 79 -7.96 -1.43 1.56
CA ALA A 79 -8.74 -1.03 0.39
C ALA A 79 -9.43 0.34 0.55
N SER A 80 -9.88 0.68 1.76
CA SER A 80 -10.48 1.99 2.03
C SER A 80 -9.45 3.11 2.10
N LEU A 81 -8.25 2.83 2.60
CA LEU A 81 -7.14 3.80 2.63
C LEU A 81 -6.58 4.05 1.24
N ASP A 82 -6.50 3.03 0.39
CA ASP A 82 -6.07 3.17 -1.01
C ASP A 82 -7.00 4.09 -1.81
N ILE A 83 -8.31 4.02 -1.58
CA ILE A 83 -9.29 4.94 -2.20
C ILE A 83 -9.05 6.38 -1.75
N LEU A 84 -8.81 6.60 -0.45
CA LEU A 84 -8.49 7.92 0.08
C LEU A 84 -7.18 8.45 -0.50
N ASP A 85 -6.15 7.61 -0.59
CA ASP A 85 -4.84 7.97 -1.14
C ASP A 85 -4.94 8.36 -2.62
N LEU A 86 -5.65 7.57 -3.44
CA LEU A 86 -5.95 7.89 -4.85
C LEU A 86 -6.65 9.24 -5.01
N THR A 87 -7.65 9.53 -4.17
CA THR A 87 -8.35 10.83 -4.20
C THR A 87 -7.44 11.99 -3.79
N SER A 88 -6.56 11.76 -2.82
CA SER A 88 -5.61 12.77 -2.35
C SER A 88 -4.53 13.08 -3.38
N GLN A 89 -4.04 12.06 -4.09
CA GLN A 89 -3.06 12.20 -5.16
C GLN A 89 -3.66 12.91 -6.38
N ALA A 90 -4.90 12.57 -6.75
CA ALA A 90 -5.62 13.26 -7.81
C ALA A 90 -5.86 14.75 -7.47
N PHE A 91 -6.23 15.03 -6.22
CA PHE A 91 -6.39 16.40 -5.74
C PHE A 91 -5.07 17.17 -5.73
N ALA A 92 -3.98 16.55 -5.25
CA ALA A 92 -2.65 17.16 -5.22
C ALA A 92 -2.14 17.48 -6.64
N ALA A 93 -2.31 16.56 -7.59
CA ALA A 93 -1.96 16.77 -9.00
C ALA A 93 -2.74 17.95 -9.59
N TRP A 94 -4.05 18.00 -9.36
CA TRP A 94 -4.89 19.13 -9.78
C TRP A 94 -4.46 20.47 -9.15
N LEU A 95 -4.10 20.45 -7.87
CA LEU A 95 -3.71 21.66 -7.14
C LEU A 95 -2.37 22.22 -7.63
N VAL A 96 -1.43 21.35 -8.02
CA VAL A 96 -0.16 21.74 -8.67
C VAL A 96 -0.42 22.38 -10.03
N GLU A 97 -1.28 21.76 -10.85
CA GLU A 97 -1.68 22.30 -12.17
C GLU A 97 -2.27 23.71 -12.03
N LEU A 98 -3.16 23.89 -11.06
CA LEU A 98 -3.81 25.17 -10.77
C LEU A 98 -2.81 26.25 -10.36
N ILE A 99 -1.87 25.92 -9.46
CA ILE A 99 -0.81 26.84 -9.04
C ILE A 99 0.06 27.26 -10.23
N ASN A 100 0.43 26.33 -11.10
CA ASN A 100 1.20 26.64 -12.31
C ASN A 100 0.45 27.56 -13.27
N LEU A 101 -0.87 27.35 -13.43
CA LEU A 101 -1.71 28.17 -14.29
C LEU A 101 -1.83 29.61 -13.75
N ILE A 102 -2.06 29.76 -12.44
CA ILE A 102 -2.11 31.07 -11.77
C ILE A 102 -0.74 31.76 -11.82
N GLY A 103 0.35 31.03 -11.55
CA GLY A 103 1.71 31.55 -11.65
C GLY A 103 2.07 32.01 -13.07
N GLY A 104 1.63 31.28 -14.09
CA GLY A 104 1.78 31.66 -15.50
C GLY A 104 0.98 32.91 -15.89
N LEU A 105 -0.21 33.11 -15.31
CA LEU A 105 -1.02 34.32 -15.52
C LEU A 105 -0.38 35.57 -14.89
N LEU A 106 0.26 35.41 -13.72
CA LEU A 106 0.95 36.52 -13.04
C LEU A 106 2.28 36.91 -13.72
N SER A 107 2.99 35.97 -14.35
CA SER A 107 4.22 36.26 -15.10
C SER A 107 3.97 36.90 -16.47
N VAL A 108 2.85 36.57 -17.14
CA VAL A 108 2.42 37.25 -18.37
C VAL A 108 2.13 38.73 -18.13
N SER A 109 1.60 39.07 -16.96
CA SER A 109 1.16 40.43 -16.62
C SER A 109 2.33 41.40 -16.40
N SER A 110 3.53 40.90 -16.07
CA SER A 110 4.71 41.73 -15.81
C SER A 110 5.54 42.05 -17.06
N THR A 111 5.28 41.40 -18.20
CA THR A 111 6.06 41.60 -19.42
C THR A 111 5.51 42.73 -20.30
N THR A 112 4.26 43.16 -20.11
CA THR A 112 3.61 44.17 -20.95
C THR A 112 3.90 45.63 -20.58
N LEU A 113 4.56 45.90 -19.45
CA LEU A 113 4.92 47.28 -19.04
C LEU A 113 6.37 47.69 -19.38
N SER A 114 7.21 46.81 -19.93
CA SER A 114 8.62 47.10 -20.21
C SER A 114 8.93 47.16 -21.71
N SER A 115 8.25 48.05 -22.43
CA SER A 115 8.63 48.42 -23.80
C SER A 115 8.44 49.92 -24.04
N ALA A 116 9.21 50.74 -23.32
CA ALA A 116 9.48 52.12 -23.73
C ALA A 116 10.61 52.13 -24.78
N PRO A 117 10.43 52.74 -25.96
CA PRO A 117 11.44 52.74 -27.02
C PRO A 117 12.49 53.86 -26.84
N GLN A 118 13.73 53.51 -27.18
CA GLN A 118 14.82 54.34 -27.73
C GLN A 118 15.21 55.68 -27.09
N ALA A 119 16.51 55.85 -26.85
CA ALA A 119 17.29 56.87 -27.56
C ALA A 119 18.79 56.50 -27.51
N SER A 120 19.26 55.99 -28.63
CA SER A 120 20.67 56.03 -29.04
C SER A 120 20.92 57.42 -29.59
N ASP A 121 21.89 58.18 -29.07
CA ASP A 121 22.65 59.15 -29.88
C ASP A 121 23.89 59.68 -29.16
N ALA A 122 24.98 59.68 -29.93
CA ALA A 122 26.25 60.43 -29.88
C ALA A 122 27.21 60.27 -28.69
#